data_AF-A0A5B7H811-F1
#
_entry.id   AF-A0A5B7H811-F1
#
_cell.length_a   1.000
_cell.length_b   1.000
_cell.length_c   1.000
_cell.angle_alpha   90.00
_cell.angle_beta   90.00
_cell.angle_gamma   90.00
#
_symmetry.space_group_name_H-M   'P 1'
#
loop_
_entity.id
_entity.type
_entity.pdbx_description
1 polymer ?
#
loop_
_entity_poly.entity_id
_entity_poly.type
_entity_poly.pdbx_seq_one_letter_code
_entity_poly.pdbx_strand_id
1 'polypeptide(L)'
;MVMEALDALHSYMDKLKEQRILGPSCGVDDAVAPDSVSIGPAGQEVSPSSLPVGSSGFIPAEHCISSDDSDSQDDVQPDSVLLICTRVYGPVDEVSAGIDKHVTAMVNHVFDNSLREEEYKEILDDVATKSPGNCHALAPVDCNSQVLDALRTDAKKSDFHMKDAGKDIIKTATILTKSLTVLAKIAQTGLPDIAHEVDMLNGALALLGNANHKNNLAHQFIIKCEIN
;
A
#
# COMPACT_ATOMS: atom_id res chain seq x y z
N MET A 1 19.82 14.05 -20.27
CA MET A 1 19.13 13.74 -19.00
C MET A 1 17.94 12.79 -19.13
N VAL A 2 16.85 13.08 -19.87
CA VAL A 2 15.70 12.13 -19.92
C VAL A 2 16.05 10.78 -20.56
N MET A 3 16.86 10.76 -21.61
CA MET A 3 17.34 9.50 -22.22
C MET A 3 18.27 8.72 -21.28
N GLU A 4 19.15 9.39 -20.54
CA GLU A 4 20.07 8.73 -19.59
C GLU A 4 19.32 8.09 -18.41
N ALA A 5 18.23 8.70 -17.95
CA ALA A 5 17.38 8.13 -16.90
C ALA A 5 16.61 6.89 -17.40
N LEU A 6 16.18 6.90 -18.66
CA LEU A 6 15.56 5.73 -19.29
C LEU A 6 16.58 4.59 -19.47
N ASP A 7 17.80 4.90 -19.93
CA ASP A 7 18.86 3.90 -20.09
C ASP A 7 19.28 3.29 -18.75
N ALA A 8 19.33 4.09 -17.68
CA ALA A 8 19.60 3.61 -16.32
C ALA A 8 18.48 2.69 -15.80
N LEU A 9 17.20 3.01 -16.08
CA LEU A 9 16.07 2.18 -15.68
C LEU A 9 16.03 0.86 -16.45
N HIS A 10 16.32 0.90 -17.75
CA HIS A 10 16.43 -0.30 -18.59
C HIS A 10 17.56 -1.21 -18.10
N SER A 11 18.74 -0.66 -17.81
CA SER A 11 19.87 -1.41 -17.25
C SER A 11 19.54 -2.06 -15.91
N TYR A 12 18.78 -1.37 -15.06
CA TYR A 12 18.35 -1.90 -13.76
C TYR A 12 17.35 -3.06 -13.91
N MET A 13 16.39 -2.94 -14.84
CA MET A 13 15.43 -4.02 -15.12
C MET A 13 16.08 -5.29 -15.67
N ASP A 14 17.12 -5.15 -16.48
CA ASP A 14 17.83 -6.31 -17.05
C ASP A 14 18.67 -7.04 -15.98
N LYS A 15 19.28 -6.32 -15.04
CA LYS A 15 19.96 -6.92 -13.86
C LYS A 15 19.01 -7.70 -12.96
N LEU A 16 17.79 -7.20 -12.75
CA LEU A 16 16.75 -7.90 -11.97
C LEU A 16 16.26 -9.17 -12.66
N LYS A 17 16.26 -9.21 -14.00
CA LYS A 17 15.94 -10.42 -14.75
C LYS A 17 17.05 -11.46 -14.67
N GLU A 18 18.32 -11.05 -14.75
CA GLU A 18 19.46 -11.97 -14.59
C GLU A 18 19.50 -12.60 -13.19
N GLN A 19 19.21 -11.84 -12.14
CA GLN A 19 19.12 -12.38 -10.78
C GLN A 19 17.99 -13.40 -10.60
N ARG A 20 16.93 -13.33 -11.43
CA ARG A 20 15.81 -14.29 -11.37
C ARG A 20 16.10 -15.60 -12.11
N ILE A 21 17.07 -15.63 -13.02
CA ILE A 21 17.49 -16.83 -13.77
C ILE A 21 18.42 -17.71 -12.91
N LEU A 22 19.14 -17.11 -11.94
CA LEU A 22 19.91 -17.82 -10.92
C LEU A 22 19.08 -18.04 -9.65
N GLY A 23 18.06 -18.89 -9.75
CA GLY A 23 17.39 -19.43 -8.57
C GLY A 23 18.33 -20.33 -7.75
N PRO A 24 18.16 -20.44 -6.42
CA PRO A 24 18.94 -21.35 -5.58
C PRO A 24 18.70 -22.79 -6.04
N SER A 25 19.79 -23.49 -6.37
CA SER A 25 19.76 -24.93 -6.65
C SER A 25 19.28 -25.68 -5.41
N CYS A 26 18.04 -26.17 -5.42
CA CYS A 26 17.50 -27.06 -4.40
C CYS A 26 18.28 -28.39 -4.44
N GLY A 27 19.10 -28.63 -3.41
CA GLY A 27 19.61 -29.95 -3.09
C GLY A 27 18.46 -30.84 -2.62
N VAL A 28 18.31 -31.98 -3.29
CA VAL A 28 17.49 -33.11 -2.87
C VAL A 28 18.20 -33.77 -1.70
N ASP A 29 17.52 -33.99 -0.58
CA ASP A 29 17.82 -35.12 0.29
C ASP A 29 16.54 -35.64 0.97
N ASP A 30 16.45 -36.96 0.93
CA ASP A 30 15.34 -37.81 1.29
C ASP A 30 15.27 -38.12 2.81
N ALA A 31 14.02 -38.30 3.25
CA ALA A 31 13.53 -39.34 4.16
C ALA A 31 13.49 -39.17 5.70
N VAL A 32 12.38 -39.74 6.20
CA VAL A 32 12.10 -40.38 7.51
C VAL A 32 11.44 -39.52 8.61
N ALA A 33 10.15 -39.79 8.85
CA ALA A 33 9.47 -39.66 10.14
C ALA A 33 9.68 -40.96 10.96
N PRO A 34 9.65 -40.94 12.33
CA PRO A 34 8.35 -40.99 13.02
C PRO A 34 8.26 -40.30 14.42
N ASP A 35 7.03 -40.30 14.92
CA ASP A 35 6.45 -39.88 16.21
C ASP A 35 7.29 -39.92 17.51
N SER A 36 7.03 -38.96 18.42
CA SER A 36 6.57 -39.23 19.81
C SER A 36 6.35 -37.96 20.66
N VAL A 37 5.46 -38.11 21.65
CA VAL A 37 4.88 -37.13 22.59
C VAL A 37 5.71 -36.97 23.88
N SER A 38 5.88 -35.74 24.41
CA SER A 38 5.77 -35.43 25.87
C SER A 38 5.98 -33.96 26.30
N ILE A 39 4.94 -33.44 26.97
CA ILE A 39 4.80 -32.57 28.18
C ILE A 39 6.06 -31.85 28.75
N GLY A 40 5.91 -30.53 29.08
CA GLY A 40 6.88 -29.58 29.69
C GLY A 40 7.23 -29.81 31.19
N PRO A 41 7.61 -28.81 32.04
CA PRO A 41 7.57 -27.33 31.90
C PRO A 41 8.78 -26.51 32.50
N ALA A 42 8.64 -25.17 32.44
CA ALA A 42 9.17 -24.12 33.34
C ALA A 42 10.65 -23.68 33.31
N GLY A 43 10.87 -22.35 33.14
CA GLY A 43 11.96 -21.64 33.82
C GLY A 43 12.70 -20.56 33.03
N GLN A 44 12.43 -19.30 33.39
CA GLN A 44 13.40 -18.23 33.69
C GLN A 44 13.71 -17.13 32.65
N GLU A 45 13.77 -15.92 33.23
CA GLU A 45 13.84 -14.57 32.66
C GLU A 45 15.24 -14.13 32.14
N VAL A 46 15.20 -12.92 31.54
CA VAL A 46 16.18 -11.81 31.48
C VAL A 46 17.04 -11.66 30.20
N SER A 47 16.80 -10.53 29.50
CA SER A 47 17.63 -9.88 28.45
C SER A 47 18.83 -9.09 29.08
N PRO A 48 19.67 -8.27 28.39
CA PRO A 48 19.67 -7.79 27.00
C PRO A 48 21.07 -7.67 26.31
N SER A 49 21.04 -7.05 25.12
CA SER A 49 22.14 -6.37 24.39
C SER A 49 23.06 -7.19 23.47
N SER A 50 22.98 -6.92 22.17
CA SER A 50 23.99 -6.08 21.47
C SER A 50 23.61 -5.84 20.01
N LEU A 51 23.48 -4.57 19.63
CA LEU A 51 23.50 -4.08 18.26
C LEU A 51 24.96 -3.86 17.83
N PRO A 52 25.36 -4.19 16.59
CA PRO A 52 26.58 -3.63 16.03
C PRO A 52 26.29 -2.28 15.35
N VAL A 53 27.01 -1.28 15.85
CA VAL A 53 27.31 0.01 15.24
C VAL A 53 28.02 -0.18 13.89
N GLY A 54 27.69 0.67 12.90
CA GLY A 54 28.63 0.97 11.82
C GLY A 54 28.03 1.54 10.54
N SER A 55 27.91 2.86 10.44
CA SER A 55 28.62 3.65 9.40
C SER A 55 28.24 5.13 9.50
N SER A 56 29.24 5.89 9.96
CA SER A 56 29.32 7.34 9.94
C SER A 56 29.72 7.81 8.54
N GLY A 57 29.20 8.97 8.12
CA GLY A 57 29.92 9.80 7.16
C GLY A 57 29.06 10.60 6.21
N PHE A 58 28.56 11.76 6.65
CA PHE A 58 28.52 12.96 5.79
C PHE A 58 28.76 14.20 6.66
N ILE A 59 29.87 14.87 6.38
CA ILE A 59 30.29 16.15 6.98
C ILE A 59 29.48 17.27 6.30
N PRO A 60 28.95 18.28 7.02
CA PRO A 60 28.48 19.49 6.38
C PRO A 60 29.69 20.33 5.96
N ALA A 61 29.83 20.58 4.66
CA ALA A 61 30.81 21.54 4.17
C ALA A 61 30.40 22.94 4.63
N GLU A 62 31.14 23.49 5.60
CA GLU A 62 31.20 24.92 5.81
C GLU A 62 31.94 25.55 4.62
N HIS A 63 31.24 26.42 3.89
CA HIS A 63 31.90 27.46 3.11
C HIS A 63 31.09 28.75 3.21
N CYS A 64 31.52 29.62 4.11
CA CYS A 64 31.32 31.06 3.98
C CYS A 64 32.21 31.58 2.85
N ILE A 65 31.70 32.50 2.02
CA ILE A 65 32.28 33.83 1.74
C ILE A 65 31.35 34.62 0.78
N SER A 66 30.96 35.81 1.26
CA SER A 66 30.74 37.11 0.61
C SER A 66 29.61 37.34 -0.43
N SER A 67 28.70 38.23 0.01
CA SER A 67 28.12 39.41 -0.67
C SER A 67 28.72 39.81 -2.03
N ASP A 68 27.90 39.93 -3.06
CA ASP A 68 27.39 41.22 -3.58
C ASP A 68 26.32 41.01 -4.68
N ASP A 69 25.45 42.03 -4.81
CA ASP A 69 24.31 42.19 -5.72
C ASP A 69 24.51 41.68 -7.16
N SER A 70 23.53 40.95 -7.69
CA SER A 70 23.16 41.00 -9.12
C SER A 70 21.77 40.44 -9.39
N ASP A 71 21.10 41.15 -10.29
CA ASP A 71 19.68 41.11 -10.63
C ASP A 71 19.12 39.73 -11.02
N SER A 72 17.86 39.57 -10.62
CA SER A 72 16.88 38.57 -11.02
C SER A 72 16.98 38.11 -12.49
N GLN A 73 17.27 36.83 -12.67
CA GLN A 73 16.71 36.03 -13.75
C GLN A 73 15.97 34.85 -13.11
N ASP A 74 14.65 34.83 -13.27
CA ASP A 74 13.81 33.66 -13.01
C ASP A 74 14.18 32.56 -14.01
N ASP A 75 15.26 31.84 -13.72
CA ASP A 75 15.52 30.54 -14.31
C ASP A 75 14.65 29.55 -13.55
N VAL A 76 13.43 29.33 -14.04
CA VAL A 76 12.52 28.31 -13.49
C VAL A 76 13.12 26.95 -13.81
N GLN A 77 14.01 26.51 -12.93
CA GLN A 77 14.59 25.18 -12.96
C GLN A 77 13.41 24.18 -12.91
N PRO A 78 13.31 23.23 -13.86
CA PRO A 78 12.25 22.24 -13.79
C PRO A 78 12.41 21.44 -12.50
N ASP A 79 11.41 21.54 -11.62
CA ASP A 79 11.33 20.78 -10.37
C ASP A 79 11.75 19.33 -10.66
N SER A 80 12.83 18.88 -10.01
CA SER A 80 13.32 17.52 -10.24
C SER A 80 12.18 16.52 -9.96
N VAL A 81 12.10 15.43 -10.72
CA VAL A 81 11.06 14.40 -10.54
C VAL A 81 11.01 13.92 -9.08
N LEU A 82 12.15 13.90 -8.38
CA LEU A 82 12.24 13.60 -6.95
C LEU A 82 11.58 14.67 -6.06
N LEU A 83 11.74 15.96 -6.39
CA LEU A 83 11.08 17.07 -5.70
C LEU A 83 9.55 17.06 -5.91
N ILE A 84 9.11 16.63 -7.10
CA ILE A 84 7.70 16.39 -7.39
C ILE A 84 7.18 15.22 -6.56
N CYS A 85 7.94 14.12 -6.47
CA CYS A 85 7.59 12.98 -5.63
C CYS A 85 7.51 13.34 -4.15
N THR A 86 8.46 14.10 -3.59
CA THR A 86 8.39 14.53 -2.17
C THR A 86 7.21 15.46 -1.91
N ARG A 87 6.81 16.29 -2.89
CA ARG A 87 5.58 17.10 -2.80
C ARG A 87 4.29 16.25 -2.82
N VAL A 88 4.28 15.14 -3.56
CA VAL A 88 3.12 14.23 -3.68
C VAL A 88 2.93 13.35 -2.44
N TYR A 89 4.03 12.93 -1.79
CA TYR A 89 3.97 12.05 -0.63
C TYR A 89 4.05 12.80 0.71
N GLY A 90 4.38 14.10 0.71
CA GLY A 90 4.57 14.90 1.91
C GLY A 90 5.84 14.53 2.69
N PRO A 91 6.27 15.36 3.66
CA PRO A 91 7.30 14.96 4.60
C PRO A 91 6.81 13.76 5.41
N VAL A 92 7.61 12.70 5.50
CA VAL A 92 7.28 11.46 6.22
C VAL A 92 7.06 11.71 7.72
N ASP A 93 7.50 12.86 8.24
CA ASP A 93 7.54 13.17 9.67
C ASP A 93 6.38 14.05 10.17
N GLU A 94 5.37 14.34 9.34
CA GLU A 94 4.18 15.08 9.78
C GLU A 94 3.22 14.18 10.57
N VAL A 95 3.39 14.12 11.89
CA VAL A 95 2.51 13.36 12.80
C VAL A 95 1.46 14.28 13.41
N SER A 96 0.18 13.95 13.23
CA SER A 96 -0.94 14.67 13.85
C SER A 96 -1.05 14.39 15.36
N ALA A 97 -1.99 15.06 16.03
CA ALA A 97 -2.32 14.73 17.42
C ALA A 97 -2.67 13.24 17.57
N GLY A 98 -2.29 12.66 18.72
CA GLY A 98 -2.57 11.25 19.03
C GLY A 98 -4.05 10.97 19.17
N ILE A 99 -4.47 9.76 18.78
CA ILE A 99 -5.83 9.26 18.99
C ILE A 99 -5.93 8.51 20.33
N ASP A 100 -7.15 8.11 20.70
CA ASP A 100 -7.38 7.34 21.92
C ASP A 100 -6.50 6.07 21.99
N LYS A 101 -6.02 5.74 23.19
CA LYS A 101 -5.06 4.65 23.40
C LYS A 101 -5.64 3.29 23.04
N HIS A 102 -6.92 3.05 23.36
CA HIS A 102 -7.56 1.79 23.03
C HIS A 102 -7.79 1.68 21.52
N VAL A 103 -8.24 2.76 20.88
CA VAL A 103 -8.38 2.80 19.41
C VAL A 103 -7.04 2.56 18.73
N THR A 104 -5.97 3.19 19.20
CA THR A 104 -4.60 2.97 18.70
C THR A 104 -4.20 1.49 18.81
N ALA A 105 -4.41 0.87 19.98
CA ALA A 105 -4.06 -0.52 20.19
C ALA A 105 -4.83 -1.46 19.25
N MET A 106 -6.12 -1.20 19.03
CA MET A 106 -6.96 -1.97 18.12
C MET A 106 -6.50 -1.84 16.67
N VAL A 107 -6.24 -0.61 16.20
CA VAL A 107 -5.75 -0.37 14.83
C VAL A 107 -4.40 -1.07 14.62
N ASN A 108 -3.45 -0.88 15.53
CA ASN A 108 -2.14 -1.53 15.41
C ASN A 108 -2.28 -3.06 15.37
N HIS A 109 -3.12 -3.64 16.24
CA HIS A 109 -3.32 -5.09 16.25
C HIS A 109 -3.83 -5.63 14.91
N VAL A 110 -4.84 -4.99 14.31
CA VAL A 110 -5.42 -5.41 13.03
C VAL A 110 -4.42 -5.28 11.89
N PHE A 111 -3.62 -4.22 11.87
CA PHE A 111 -2.64 -3.98 10.81
C PHE A 111 -1.40 -4.89 10.94
N ASP A 112 -0.99 -5.24 12.17
CA ASP A 112 0.18 -6.09 12.41
C ASP A 112 -0.14 -7.59 12.24
N ASN A 113 -1.37 -8.02 12.57
CA ASN A 113 -1.72 -9.44 12.67
C ASN A 113 -2.73 -9.90 11.61
N SER A 114 -3.24 -9.00 10.76
CA SER A 114 -4.38 -9.24 9.88
C SER A 114 -5.64 -9.66 10.65
N LEU A 115 -6.77 -9.68 9.95
CA LEU A 115 -7.99 -10.33 10.44
C LEU A 115 -7.87 -11.84 10.30
N ARG A 116 -8.51 -12.58 11.20
CA ARG A 116 -8.70 -14.03 11.02
C ARG A 116 -9.62 -14.27 9.84
N GLU A 117 -9.44 -15.40 9.14
CA GLU A 117 -10.22 -15.71 7.93
C GLU A 117 -11.73 -15.72 8.20
N GLU A 118 -12.15 -16.21 9.36
CA GLU A 118 -13.57 -16.26 9.73
C GLU A 118 -14.16 -14.85 9.95
N GLU A 119 -13.42 -13.98 10.62
CA GLU A 119 -13.81 -12.60 10.92
C GLU A 119 -13.84 -11.76 9.63
N TYR A 120 -12.83 -11.96 8.78
CA TYR A 120 -12.77 -11.34 7.46
C TYR A 120 -13.97 -11.74 6.59
N LYS A 121 -14.30 -13.03 6.55
CA LYS A 121 -15.44 -13.53 5.79
C LYS A 121 -16.77 -13.00 6.33
N GLU A 122 -16.92 -12.92 7.65
CA GLU A 122 -18.10 -12.33 8.29
C GLU A 122 -18.31 -10.88 7.82
N ILE A 123 -17.23 -10.08 7.78
CA ILE A 123 -17.29 -8.70 7.26
C ILE A 123 -17.66 -8.70 5.77
N LEU A 124 -17.07 -9.58 4.95
CA LEU A 124 -17.35 -9.63 3.52
C LEU A 124 -18.79 -10.03 3.17
N ASP A 125 -19.41 -10.88 3.99
CA ASP A 125 -20.77 -11.38 3.80
C ASP A 125 -21.85 -10.45 4.39
N ASP A 126 -21.44 -9.49 5.23
CA ASP A 126 -22.34 -8.53 5.86
C ASP A 126 -23.11 -7.67 4.84
N VAL A 127 -24.36 -7.33 5.18
CA VAL A 127 -25.24 -6.54 4.32
C VAL A 127 -24.69 -5.13 4.07
N ALA A 128 -23.93 -4.57 5.00
CA ALA A 128 -23.25 -3.28 4.87
C ALA A 128 -22.20 -3.30 3.76
N THR A 129 -21.62 -4.47 3.42
CA THR A 129 -20.60 -4.56 2.37
C THR A 129 -21.15 -4.96 1.00
N LYS A 130 -22.48 -5.13 0.88
CA LYS A 130 -23.14 -5.32 -0.42
C LYS A 130 -23.20 -4.00 -1.19
N SER A 131 -22.72 -4.02 -2.43
CA SER A 131 -22.68 -2.84 -3.31
C SER A 131 -24.08 -2.21 -3.47
N PRO A 132 -24.21 -0.87 -3.39
CA PRO A 132 -25.48 -0.20 -3.65
C PRO A 132 -25.89 -0.41 -5.11
N GLY A 133 -27.15 -0.81 -5.35
CA GLY A 133 -27.63 -1.14 -6.69
C GLY A 133 -27.60 0.01 -7.71
N ASN A 134 -27.46 1.25 -7.26
CA ASN A 134 -27.32 2.45 -8.09
C ASN A 134 -25.87 2.93 -8.28
N CYS A 135 -24.87 2.20 -7.74
CA CYS A 135 -23.47 2.63 -7.76
C CYS A 135 -22.57 1.62 -8.50
N HIS A 136 -22.55 1.72 -9.83
CA HIS A 136 -21.73 0.83 -10.67
C HIS A 136 -20.22 0.93 -10.40
N ALA A 137 -19.73 2.06 -9.89
CA ALA A 137 -18.32 2.23 -9.54
C ALA A 137 -17.87 1.35 -8.35
N LEU A 138 -18.82 0.87 -7.55
CA LEU A 138 -18.59 -0.06 -6.44
C LEU A 138 -18.91 -1.51 -6.82
N ALA A 139 -18.94 -1.83 -8.11
CA ALA A 139 -19.00 -3.20 -8.58
C ALA A 139 -17.57 -3.79 -8.68
N PRO A 140 -17.35 -5.04 -8.23
CA PRO A 140 -16.11 -5.74 -8.50
C PRO A 140 -15.79 -5.77 -10.00
N VAL A 141 -14.51 -5.65 -10.34
CA VAL A 141 -14.04 -5.80 -11.72
C VAL A 141 -13.75 -7.28 -11.96
N ASP A 142 -14.57 -7.91 -12.80
CA ASP A 142 -14.34 -9.29 -13.22
C ASP A 142 -13.47 -9.34 -14.49
N CYS A 143 -12.53 -10.29 -14.54
CA CYS A 143 -11.83 -10.59 -15.79
C CYS A 143 -12.63 -11.58 -16.62
N ASN A 144 -12.57 -11.39 -17.94
CA ASN A 144 -12.95 -12.42 -18.88
C ASN A 144 -12.11 -13.69 -18.63
N SER A 145 -12.76 -14.83 -18.46
CA SER A 145 -12.09 -16.10 -18.19
C SER A 145 -11.12 -16.51 -19.30
N GLN A 146 -11.42 -16.22 -20.57
CA GLN A 146 -10.52 -16.52 -21.69
C GLN A 146 -9.22 -15.69 -21.63
N VAL A 147 -9.35 -14.42 -21.23
CA VAL A 147 -8.19 -13.54 -21.00
C VAL A 147 -7.36 -14.09 -19.85
N LEU A 148 -8.03 -14.47 -18.75
CA LEU A 148 -7.36 -15.07 -17.59
C LEU A 148 -6.62 -16.35 -17.99
N ASP A 149 -7.27 -17.25 -18.73
CA ASP A 149 -6.68 -18.53 -19.14
C ASP A 149 -5.44 -18.37 -20.01
N ALA A 150 -5.40 -17.32 -20.86
CA ALA A 150 -4.27 -16.99 -21.71
C ALA A 150 -3.06 -16.44 -20.93
N LEU A 151 -3.23 -15.96 -19.70
CA LEU A 151 -2.13 -15.43 -18.89
C LEU A 151 -1.18 -16.54 -18.40
N ARG A 152 0.11 -16.21 -18.31
CA ARG A 152 1.10 -17.03 -17.61
C ARG A 152 0.81 -17.09 -16.11
N THR A 153 1.31 -18.13 -15.45
CA THR A 153 1.07 -18.40 -14.01
C THR A 153 1.42 -17.21 -13.12
N ASP A 154 2.55 -16.55 -13.36
CA ASP A 154 2.98 -15.39 -12.57
C ASP A 154 2.00 -14.22 -12.72
N ALA A 155 1.57 -13.94 -13.95
CA ALA A 155 0.58 -12.89 -14.23
C ALA A 155 -0.80 -13.22 -13.65
N LYS A 156 -1.23 -14.49 -13.69
CA LYS A 156 -2.45 -14.96 -13.00
C LYS A 156 -2.37 -14.72 -11.50
N LYS A 157 -1.22 -15.02 -10.89
CA LYS A 157 -0.99 -14.80 -9.46
C LYS A 157 -1.05 -13.31 -9.11
N SER A 158 -0.40 -12.45 -9.89
CA SER A 158 -0.46 -11.00 -9.70
C SER A 158 -1.89 -10.45 -9.89
N ASP A 159 -2.60 -10.89 -10.92
CA ASP A 159 -4.01 -10.56 -11.14
C ASP A 159 -4.87 -10.95 -9.93
N PHE A 160 -4.72 -12.17 -9.44
CA PHE A 160 -5.43 -12.64 -8.25
C PHE A 160 -5.21 -11.72 -7.04
N HIS A 161 -3.95 -11.38 -6.73
CA HIS A 161 -3.64 -10.48 -5.60
C HIS A 161 -4.25 -9.09 -5.77
N MET A 162 -4.26 -8.56 -7.00
CA MET A 162 -4.83 -7.25 -7.29
C MET A 162 -6.35 -7.24 -7.28
N LYS A 163 -6.99 -8.34 -7.69
CA LYS A 163 -8.44 -8.51 -7.50
C LYS A 163 -8.82 -8.60 -6.04
N ASP A 164 -8.02 -9.31 -5.25
CA ASP A 164 -8.25 -9.45 -3.81
C ASP A 164 -8.14 -8.09 -3.11
N ALA A 165 -7.08 -7.33 -3.41
CA ALA A 165 -6.94 -5.95 -2.94
C ALA A 165 -8.07 -5.03 -3.44
N GLY A 166 -8.44 -5.13 -4.72
CA GLY A 166 -9.54 -4.36 -5.31
C GLY A 166 -10.89 -4.65 -4.64
N LYS A 167 -11.15 -5.90 -4.29
CA LYS A 167 -12.34 -6.33 -3.55
C LYS A 167 -12.40 -5.63 -2.18
N ASP A 168 -11.30 -5.61 -1.42
CA ASP A 168 -11.26 -4.95 -0.11
C ASP A 168 -11.43 -3.43 -0.21
N ILE A 169 -10.83 -2.81 -1.23
CA ILE A 169 -11.02 -1.37 -1.51
C ILE A 169 -12.48 -1.05 -1.78
N ILE A 170 -13.14 -1.84 -2.64
CA ILE A 170 -14.56 -1.65 -3.00
C ILE A 170 -15.48 -1.90 -1.79
N LYS A 171 -15.19 -2.94 -1.00
CA LYS A 171 -15.96 -3.30 0.20
C LYS A 171 -15.87 -2.19 1.25
N THR A 172 -14.67 -1.67 1.49
CA THR A 172 -14.44 -0.54 2.41
C THR A 172 -15.14 0.73 1.91
N ALA A 173 -15.00 1.06 0.62
CA ALA A 173 -15.67 2.22 0.02
C ALA A 173 -17.21 2.10 0.10
N THR A 174 -17.75 0.89 0.01
CA THR A 174 -19.18 0.62 0.18
C THR A 174 -19.66 0.90 1.60
N ILE A 175 -18.92 0.44 2.62
CA ILE A 175 -19.22 0.73 4.03
C ILE A 175 -19.21 2.24 4.25
N LEU A 176 -18.14 2.92 3.81
CA LEU A 176 -18.02 4.37 3.96
C LEU A 176 -19.16 5.12 3.27
N THR A 177 -19.54 4.72 2.06
CA THR A 177 -20.66 5.34 1.32
C THR A 177 -21.99 5.21 2.08
N LYS A 178 -22.26 4.05 2.70
CA LYS A 178 -23.46 3.85 3.51
C LYS A 178 -23.42 4.67 4.80
N SER A 179 -22.27 4.72 5.48
CA SER A 179 -22.07 5.55 6.67
C SER A 179 -22.25 7.04 6.34
N LEU A 180 -21.67 7.52 5.24
CA LEU A 180 -21.84 8.88 4.72
C LEU A 180 -23.31 9.20 4.45
N THR A 181 -24.09 8.26 3.91
CA THR A 181 -25.52 8.46 3.66
C THR A 181 -26.30 8.70 4.96
N VAL A 182 -25.93 8.02 6.05
CA VAL A 182 -26.53 8.24 7.37
C VAL A 182 -26.07 9.57 7.94
N LEU A 183 -24.76 9.83 7.95
CA LEU A 183 -24.19 11.06 8.49
C LEU A 183 -24.67 12.31 7.76
N ALA A 184 -24.81 12.28 6.44
CA ALA A 184 -25.32 13.41 5.66
C ALA A 184 -26.77 13.78 6.06
N LYS A 185 -27.61 12.79 6.39
CA LYS A 185 -28.97 13.06 6.91
C LYS A 185 -28.94 13.73 8.29
N ILE A 186 -27.98 13.34 9.14
CA ILE A 186 -27.82 13.91 10.47
C ILE A 186 -27.20 15.31 10.37
N ALA A 187 -26.22 15.54 9.48
CA ALA A 187 -25.59 16.84 9.26
C ALA A 187 -26.62 17.92 8.88
N GLN A 188 -27.66 17.55 8.12
CA GLN A 188 -28.78 18.44 7.76
C GLN A 188 -29.56 18.96 8.99
N THR A 189 -29.40 18.35 10.17
CA THR A 189 -30.01 18.82 11.43
C THR A 189 -29.21 19.94 12.10
N GLY A 190 -28.07 20.36 11.54
CA GLY A 190 -27.35 21.58 11.95
C GLY A 190 -26.22 21.37 12.96
N LEU A 191 -25.68 20.15 13.09
CA LEU A 191 -24.56 19.86 14.00
C LEU A 191 -23.22 20.07 13.26
N PRO A 192 -22.43 21.10 13.60
CA PRO A 192 -21.21 21.46 12.87
C PRO A 192 -20.11 20.38 12.95
N ASP A 193 -20.02 19.67 14.08
CA ASP A 193 -19.04 18.59 14.26
C ASP A 193 -19.26 17.44 13.25
N ILE A 194 -20.50 17.21 12.83
CA ILE A 194 -20.84 16.16 11.85
C ILE A 194 -20.45 16.58 10.44
N ALA A 195 -20.47 17.87 10.12
CA ALA A 195 -20.04 18.36 8.80
C ALA A 195 -18.54 18.07 8.58
N HIS A 196 -17.72 18.32 9.60
CA HIS A 196 -16.28 18.01 9.56
C HIS A 196 -16.03 16.50 9.38
N GLU A 197 -16.75 15.64 10.11
CA GLU A 197 -16.64 14.18 9.94
C GLU A 197 -17.04 13.71 8.53
N VAL A 198 -18.10 14.29 7.97
CA VAL A 198 -18.53 14.01 6.58
C VAL A 198 -17.41 14.39 5.59
N ASP A 199 -16.76 15.52 5.77
CA ASP A 199 -15.65 15.95 4.91
C ASP A 199 -14.44 15.01 5.02
N MET A 200 -14.08 14.56 6.23
CA MET A 200 -13.01 13.57 6.42
C MET A 200 -13.32 12.23 5.74
N LEU A 201 -14.55 11.73 5.90
CA LEU A 201 -14.98 10.48 5.27
C LEU A 201 -15.07 10.59 3.74
N ASN A 202 -15.47 11.75 3.21
CA ASN A 202 -15.38 12.04 1.77
C ASN A 202 -13.93 12.02 1.28
N GLY A 203 -12.99 12.56 2.06
CA GLY A 203 -11.55 12.47 1.79
C GLY A 203 -11.06 11.02 1.73
N ALA A 204 -11.43 10.19 2.72
CA ALA A 204 -11.11 8.76 2.72
C ALA A 204 -11.69 8.03 1.49
N LEU A 205 -12.94 8.34 1.12
CA LEU A 205 -13.56 7.76 -0.07
C LEU A 205 -12.85 8.16 -1.37
N ALA A 206 -12.39 9.42 -1.48
CA ALA A 206 -11.60 9.87 -2.61
C ALA A 206 -10.26 9.13 -2.73
N LEU A 207 -9.57 8.90 -1.61
CA LEU A 207 -8.33 8.12 -1.57
C LEU A 207 -8.55 6.66 -1.99
N LEU A 208 -9.63 6.02 -1.52
CA LEU A 208 -10.00 4.67 -1.96
C LEU A 208 -10.33 4.62 -3.45
N GLY A 209 -11.04 5.63 -3.98
CA GLY A 209 -11.30 5.76 -5.41
C GLY A 209 -10.01 5.83 -6.24
N ASN A 210 -9.04 6.62 -5.79
CA ASN A 210 -7.72 6.71 -6.42
C ASN A 210 -6.93 5.39 -6.31
N ALA A 211 -6.98 4.73 -5.15
CA ALA A 211 -6.35 3.42 -4.96
C ALA A 211 -6.93 2.36 -5.90
N ASN A 212 -8.27 2.31 -6.03
CA ASN A 212 -8.95 1.40 -6.96
C ASN A 212 -8.56 1.70 -8.42
N HIS A 213 -8.49 2.98 -8.79
CA HIS A 213 -8.07 3.38 -10.13
C HIS A 213 -6.64 2.92 -10.44
N LYS A 214 -5.69 3.15 -9.53
CA LYS A 214 -4.29 2.69 -9.67
C LYS A 214 -4.19 1.16 -9.75
N ASN A 215 -4.95 0.45 -8.92
CA ASN A 215 -5.03 -1.02 -8.95
C ASN A 215 -5.53 -1.52 -10.32
N ASN A 216 -6.58 -0.90 -10.85
CA ASN A 216 -7.11 -1.24 -12.18
C ASN A 216 -6.15 -0.92 -13.32
N LEU A 217 -5.37 0.17 -13.24
CA LEU A 217 -4.32 0.47 -14.21
C LEU A 217 -3.20 -0.56 -14.18
N ALA A 218 -2.73 -0.94 -12.98
CA ALA A 218 -1.73 -2.00 -12.84
C ALA A 218 -2.25 -3.32 -13.44
N HIS A 219 -3.54 -3.60 -13.24
CA HIS A 219 -4.20 -4.79 -13.75
C HIS A 219 -4.24 -4.84 -15.27
N GLN A 220 -4.68 -3.74 -15.89
CA GLN A 220 -4.67 -3.60 -17.34
C GLN A 220 -3.25 -3.70 -17.91
N PHE A 221 -2.25 -3.13 -17.22
CA PHE A 221 -0.86 -3.20 -17.65
C PHE A 221 -0.33 -4.64 -17.69
N ILE A 222 -0.54 -5.42 -16.62
CA ILE A 222 -0.11 -6.82 -16.56
C ILE A 222 -0.75 -7.64 -17.69
N ILE A 223 -2.07 -7.52 -17.85
CA ILE A 223 -2.79 -8.23 -18.92
C ILE A 223 -2.25 -7.84 -20.29
N LYS A 224 -2.03 -6.53 -20.52
CA LYS A 224 -1.55 -6.02 -21.81
C LYS A 224 -0.13 -6.50 -22.14
N CYS A 225 0.75 -6.60 -21.15
CA CYS A 225 2.13 -7.07 -21.32
C CYS A 225 2.25 -8.58 -21.58
N GLU A 226 1.24 -9.37 -21.22
CA GLU A 226 1.25 -10.83 -21.42
C GLU A 226 0.55 -11.27 -22.71
N ILE A 227 -0.39 -10.46 -23.20
CA ILE A 227 -1.17 -10.77 -24.41
C ILE A 227 -0.53 -10.22 -25.69
N ASN A 228 0.24 -9.12 -25.61
CA ASN A 228 0.99 -8.55 -26.74
C ASN A 228 2.45 -8.99 -26.71
#